data_AF-A0A1I1F961-F1
#
_entry.id   AF-A0A1I1F961-F1
#
_cell.length_a   1.000
_cell.length_b   1.000
_cell.length_c   1.000
_cell.angle_alpha   90.00
_cell.angle_beta   90.00
_cell.angle_gamma   90.00
#
_symmetry.space_group_name_H-M   'P 1'
#
loop_
_entity.id
_entity.type
_entity.pdbx_description
1 polymer ?
#
loop_
_entity_poly.entity_id
_entity_poly.type
_entity_poly.pdbx_seq_one_letter_code
_entity_poly.pdbx_strand_id
1 'polypeptide(L)'
;MILKADDINGIIKLGETELPGVFQSLSVNGEILIDSNNSAGNDTPRKVMRGFKDKTVSINLLLLPSDNKTVYEALEELERLFYDVNSGVPKVYALINSHTAARSIVKVIFQGLSSFETNRDNTLEVSLTFEEFKAAGYSV
;
A
#
# COMPACT_ATOMS: atom_id res chain seq x y z
N MET A 1 -6.53 -9.44 -9.55
CA MET A 1 -5.08 -9.59 -9.77
C MET A 1 -4.43 -9.97 -8.44
N ILE A 2 -3.37 -10.77 -8.41
CA ILE A 2 -2.71 -11.19 -7.15
C ILE A 2 -1.50 -10.29 -6.91
N LEU A 3 -1.29 -9.79 -5.70
CA LEU A 3 -0.07 -9.11 -5.28
C LEU A 3 0.61 -10.00 -4.25
N LYS A 4 1.76 -10.58 -4.59
CA LYS A 4 2.55 -11.42 -3.70
C LYS A 4 3.78 -10.63 -3.25
N ALA A 5 3.90 -10.38 -1.95
CA ALA A 5 5.10 -9.80 -1.36
C ALA A 5 5.82 -10.92 -0.59
N ASP A 6 6.89 -11.47 -1.17
CA ASP A 6 7.65 -12.57 -0.57
C ASP A 6 8.94 -12.02 0.03
N ASP A 7 8.99 -11.97 1.36
CA ASP A 7 10.12 -11.43 2.13
C ASP A 7 11.41 -12.25 1.90
N ILE A 8 11.27 -13.55 1.60
CA ILE A 8 12.42 -14.47 1.55
C ILE A 8 13.38 -14.22 0.38
N ASN A 9 12.91 -13.58 -0.69
CA ASN A 9 13.73 -13.27 -1.87
C ASN A 9 13.84 -11.77 -2.14
N GLY A 10 13.20 -10.92 -1.34
CA GLY A 10 13.13 -9.48 -1.57
C GLY A 10 12.41 -9.08 -2.87
N ILE A 11 11.55 -9.95 -3.41
CA ILE A 11 10.84 -9.75 -4.69
C ILE A 11 9.35 -9.62 -4.42
N ILE A 12 8.73 -8.64 -5.06
CA ILE A 12 7.28 -8.47 -5.09
C ILE A 12 6.77 -8.77 -6.48
N LYS A 13 5.68 -9.53 -6.58
CA LYS A 13 5.03 -9.86 -7.84
C LYS A 13 3.60 -9.38 -7.89
N LEU A 14 3.21 -8.78 -9.00
CA LEU A 14 1.84 -8.44 -9.34
C LEU A 14 1.35 -9.37 -10.47
N GLY A 15 0.61 -10.40 -10.09
CA GLY A 15 0.23 -11.50 -10.98
C GLY A 15 1.47 -12.33 -11.32
N GLU A 16 1.82 -12.35 -12.60
CA GLU A 16 3.06 -12.97 -13.11
C GLU A 16 4.19 -11.95 -13.30
N THR A 17 3.91 -10.65 -13.14
CA THR A 17 4.89 -9.57 -13.34
C THR A 17 5.65 -9.30 -12.05
N GLU A 18 6.98 -9.22 -12.11
CA GLU A 18 7.80 -8.79 -10.98
C GLU A 18 7.85 -7.27 -10.93
N LEU A 19 7.69 -6.69 -9.73
CA LEU A 19 7.85 -5.24 -9.56
C LEU A 19 9.34 -4.89 -9.64
N PRO A 20 9.70 -3.80 -10.33
CA PRO A 20 11.08 -3.32 -10.34
C PRO A 20 11.53 -2.87 -8.94
N GLY A 21 12.79 -3.13 -8.63
CA GLY A 21 13.43 -2.72 -7.38
C GLY A 21 13.56 -3.84 -6.35
N VAL A 22 14.22 -3.49 -5.24
CA VAL A 22 14.45 -4.38 -4.10
C VAL A 22 13.41 -4.09 -3.03
N PHE A 23 12.76 -5.13 -2.51
CA PHE A 23 11.87 -4.99 -1.36
C PHE A 23 12.64 -4.54 -0.12
N GLN A 24 12.22 -3.43 0.48
CA GLN A 24 12.84 -2.86 1.67
C GLN A 24 12.02 -3.15 2.92
N SER A 25 10.70 -2.90 2.87
CA SER A 25 9.82 -3.10 4.03
C SER A 25 8.35 -3.16 3.66
N LEU A 26 7.57 -3.82 4.52
CA LEU A 26 6.11 -3.81 4.49
C LEU A 26 5.60 -3.35 5.86
N SER A 27 4.81 -2.28 5.85
CA SER A 27 4.13 -1.77 7.04
C SER A 27 2.63 -1.92 6.92
N VAL A 28 1.97 -2.18 8.05
CA VAL A 28 0.52 -2.21 8.14
C VAL A 28 0.08 -1.30 9.27
N ASN A 29 -0.60 -0.21 8.92
CA ASN A 29 -1.19 0.71 9.88
C ASN A 29 -2.67 0.37 10.08
N GLY A 30 -3.13 0.45 11.32
CA GLY A 30 -4.52 0.23 11.70
C GLY A 30 -4.91 1.26 12.74
N GLU A 31 -5.94 2.04 12.43
CA GLU A 31 -6.37 3.16 13.27
C GLU A 31 -7.80 2.94 13.76
N ILE A 32 -8.10 3.53 14.91
CA ILE A 32 -9.47 3.60 15.42
C ILE A 32 -10.14 4.89 14.97
N LEU A 33 -11.45 4.81 14.68
CA LEU A 33 -12.30 5.96 14.45
C LEU A 33 -12.77 6.50 15.80
N ILE A 34 -12.25 7.68 16.18
CA ILE A 34 -12.67 8.39 17.38
C ILE A 34 -13.43 9.64 16.97
N ASP A 35 -14.68 9.72 17.44
CA ASP A 35 -15.50 10.91 17.31
C ASP A 35 -15.36 11.74 18.60
N SER A 36 -15.04 13.02 18.45
CA SER A 36 -14.95 13.96 19.57
C SER A 36 -16.23 14.78 19.58
N ASN A 37 -17.24 14.29 20.30
CA ASN A 37 -18.52 14.97 20.33
C ASN A 37 -18.46 16.14 21.31
N ASN A 38 -18.36 17.36 20.80
CA ASN A 38 -18.38 18.58 21.61
C ASN A 38 -19.80 19.16 21.63
N SER A 39 -20.71 18.49 22.35
CA SER A 39 -22.06 19.00 22.55
C SER A 39 -22.01 20.19 23.53
N ALA A 40 -22.34 21.38 23.03
CA ALA A 40 -22.37 22.63 23.77
C ALA A 40 -23.17 22.48 25.08
N GLY A 41 -22.47 22.40 26.21
CA GLY A 41 -23.11 22.32 27.54
C GLY A 41 -22.34 21.52 28.60
N ASN A 42 -21.34 20.71 28.23
CA ASN A 42 -20.48 20.00 29.20
C ASN A 42 -19.00 20.21 28.85
N ASP A 43 -18.25 20.76 29.79
CA ASP A 43 -16.84 21.18 29.65
C ASP A 43 -15.84 20.00 29.73
N THR A 44 -16.25 18.81 29.26
CA THR A 44 -15.37 17.63 29.21
C THR A 44 -15.60 16.88 27.91
N PRO A 45 -14.69 16.98 26.94
CA PRO A 45 -14.81 16.27 25.67
C PRO A 45 -14.81 14.75 25.94
N ARG A 46 -15.92 14.09 25.65
CA ARG A 46 -16.01 12.62 25.72
C ARG A 46 -15.57 12.03 24.39
N LYS A 47 -14.52 11.21 24.41
CA LYS A 47 -14.10 10.42 23.25
C LYS A 47 -15.09 9.28 23.02
N VAL A 48 -15.75 9.27 21.88
CA VAL A 48 -16.65 8.17 21.48
C VAL A 48 -15.94 7.34 20.41
N MET A 49 -15.71 6.06 20.71
CA MET A 49 -15.15 5.13 19.72
C MET A 49 -16.27 4.71 18.75
N ARG A 50 -16.07 4.93 17.45
CA ARG A 50 -17.05 4.60 16.40
C ARG A 50 -16.75 3.28 15.69
N GLY A 51 -15.50 2.84 15.69
CA GLY A 51 -15.06 1.63 15.03
C GLY A 51 -13.58 1.66 14.67
N PHE A 52 -13.21 0.86 13.67
CA PHE A 52 -11.86 0.80 13.11
C PHE A 52 -11.87 1.40 11.71
N LYS A 53 -10.82 2.15 11.35
CA LYS A 53 -10.54 2.50 9.96
C LYS A 53 -10.09 1.26 9.20
N ASP A 54 -10.27 1.28 7.89
CA ASP A 54 -9.62 0.29 7.03
C ASP A 54 -8.11 0.41 7.16
N LYS A 55 -7.44 -0.74 7.17
CA LYS A 55 -5.99 -0.78 7.41
C LYS A 55 -5.26 -0.28 6.16
N THR A 56 -4.24 0.54 6.38
CA THR A 56 -3.33 0.97 5.31
C THR A 56 -2.14 0.03 5.26
N VAL A 57 -1.82 -0.50 4.08
CA VAL A 57 -0.62 -1.29 3.83
C VAL A 57 0.32 -0.45 2.99
N SER A 58 1.55 -0.25 3.45
CA SER A 58 2.59 0.42 2.67
C SER A 58 3.72 -0.55 2.37
N ILE A 59 4.13 -0.59 1.12
CA ILE A 59 5.22 -1.41 0.62
C ILE A 59 6.30 -0.48 0.10
N ASN A 60 7.49 -0.57 0.67
CA ASN A 60 8.64 0.23 0.27
C ASN A 60 9.59 -0.58 -0.60
N LEU A 61 9.99 0.00 -1.71
CA LEU A 61 10.92 -0.53 -2.70
C LEU A 61 12.08 0.45 -2.87
N LEU A 62 13.27 -0.09 -3.15
CA LEU A 62 14.42 0.70 -3.58
C LEU A 62 14.69 0.39 -5.06
N LEU A 63 14.52 1.37 -5.94
CA LEU A 63 14.89 1.25 -7.33
C LEU A 63 16.38 1.55 -7.48
N LEU A 64 17.08 0.61 -8.13
CA LEU A 64 18.50 0.71 -8.42
C LEU A 64 18.70 0.82 -9.93
N PRO A 65 19.71 1.58 -10.39
CA PRO A 65 20.08 1.62 -11.78
C PRO A 65 20.68 0.26 -12.16
N SER A 66 20.44 -0.17 -13.38
CA SER A 66 21.02 -1.38 -13.97
C SER A 66 21.74 -1.02 -15.27
N ASP A 67 22.56 -1.92 -15.78
CA ASP A 67 23.33 -1.69 -17.02
C ASP A 67 22.45 -1.29 -18.23
N ASN A 68 21.17 -1.68 -18.21
CA ASN A 68 20.23 -1.47 -19.31
C ASN A 68 19.04 -0.55 -18.97
N LYS A 69 18.92 -0.07 -17.73
CA LYS A 69 17.74 0.68 -17.28
C LYS A 69 18.07 1.65 -16.15
N THR A 70 17.61 2.90 -16.31
CA THR A 70 17.68 3.96 -15.29
C THR A 70 16.62 3.77 -14.21
N VAL A 71 16.82 4.40 -13.04
CA VAL A 71 15.81 4.39 -11.97
C VAL A 71 14.49 5.03 -12.40
N TYR A 72 14.53 5.99 -13.32
CA TYR A 72 13.33 6.68 -13.84
C TYR A 72 12.52 5.81 -14.79
N GLU A 73 13.18 5.02 -15.64
CA GLU A 73 12.49 4.03 -16.49
C GLU A 73 11.88 2.90 -15.65
N ALA A 74 12.54 2.51 -14.56
CA ALA A 74 11.98 1.56 -13.59
C ALA A 74 10.75 2.15 -12.87
N LEU A 75 10.80 3.44 -12.51
CA LEU A 75 9.66 4.14 -11.92
C LEU A 75 8.48 4.22 -12.91
N GLU A 76 8.74 4.54 -14.18
CA GLU A 76 7.70 4.62 -15.20
C GLU A 76 7.03 3.26 -15.43
N GLU A 77 7.80 2.17 -15.44
CA GLU A 77 7.25 0.82 -15.50
C GLU A 77 6.34 0.53 -14.29
N LEU A 78 6.78 0.89 -13.08
CA LEU A 78 6.00 0.70 -11.87
C LEU A 78 4.70 1.50 -11.90
N GLU A 79 4.75 2.77 -12.32
CA GLU A 79 3.57 3.63 -12.47
C GLU A 79 2.55 2.99 -13.42
N ARG A 80 2.99 2.49 -14.58
CA ARG A 80 2.13 1.85 -15.60
C ARG A 80 1.46 0.56 -15.12
N LEU A 81 2.05 -0.16 -14.16
CA LEU A 81 1.44 -1.38 -13.60
C LEU A 81 0.18 -1.09 -12.79
N PHE A 82 0.15 0.05 -12.09
CA PHE A 82 -0.97 0.42 -11.22
C PHE A 82 -1.92 1.44 -11.86
N TYR A 83 -1.40 2.36 -12.68
CA TYR A 83 -2.19 3.33 -13.44
C TYR A 83 -2.60 2.76 -14.80
N ASP A 84 -3.74 2.07 -14.82
CA ASP A 84 -4.45 1.80 -16.06
C ASP A 84 -5.25 3.05 -16.45
N VAL A 85 -4.62 3.90 -17.25
CA VAL A 85 -5.12 5.21 -17.74
C VAL A 85 -6.51 5.08 -18.39
N ASN A 86 -6.91 3.89 -18.84
CA ASN A 86 -8.14 3.69 -19.60
C ASN A 86 -9.36 3.30 -18.76
N SER A 87 -9.20 2.80 -17.53
CA SER A 87 -10.34 2.20 -16.82
C SER A 87 -11.03 3.13 -15.83
N GLY A 88 -10.33 4.11 -15.23
CA GLY A 88 -10.90 4.99 -14.20
C GLY A 88 -11.47 4.27 -12.96
N VAL A 89 -11.34 2.94 -12.90
CA VAL A 89 -11.92 2.07 -11.88
C VAL A 89 -10.80 1.52 -11.00
N PRO A 90 -10.85 1.70 -9.67
CA PRO A 90 -9.87 1.13 -8.76
C PRO A 90 -9.82 -0.40 -8.90
N LYS A 91 -8.64 -0.95 -9.19
CA LYS A 91 -8.42 -2.39 -9.25
C LYS A 91 -8.24 -2.95 -7.83
N VAL A 92 -8.93 -4.05 -7.53
CA VAL A 92 -8.76 -4.81 -6.29
C VAL A 92 -7.70 -5.89 -6.49
N TYR A 93 -6.72 -5.91 -5.59
CA TYR A 93 -5.61 -6.85 -5.56
C TYR A 93 -5.78 -7.84 -4.41
N ALA A 94 -5.59 -9.13 -4.67
CA ALA A 94 -5.50 -10.14 -3.62
C ALA A 94 -4.06 -10.17 -3.08
N LEU A 95 -3.86 -9.73 -1.83
CA LEU A 95 -2.54 -9.61 -1.23
C LEU A 95 -2.15 -10.91 -0.51
N ILE A 96 -1.06 -11.52 -0.96
CA ILE A 96 -0.48 -12.74 -0.37
C ILE A 96 0.82 -12.36 0.31
N ASN A 97 0.77 -12.25 1.64
CA ASN A 97 1.94 -12.03 2.50
C ASN A 97 1.60 -12.49 3.93
N SER A 98 2.57 -13.09 4.63
CA SER A 98 2.33 -13.63 5.98
C SER A 98 1.99 -12.55 7.01
N HIS A 99 2.59 -11.36 6.92
CA HIS A 99 2.30 -10.24 7.82
C HIS A 99 0.88 -9.69 7.60
N THR A 100 0.45 -9.53 6.34
CA THR A 100 -0.92 -9.07 6.05
C THR A 100 -1.97 -10.13 6.36
N ALA A 101 -1.67 -11.41 6.10
CA ALA A 101 -2.52 -12.53 6.47
C ALA A 101 -2.75 -12.63 7.99
N ALA A 102 -1.70 -12.41 8.80
CA ALA A 102 -1.82 -12.34 10.26
C ALA A 102 -2.72 -11.19 10.76
N ARG A 103 -2.96 -10.18 9.91
CA ARG A 103 -3.86 -9.05 10.17
C ARG A 103 -5.22 -9.18 9.49
N SER A 104 -5.54 -10.35 8.94
CA SER A 104 -6.77 -10.65 8.20
C SER A 104 -6.99 -9.79 6.95
N ILE A 105 -5.91 -9.25 6.37
CA ILE A 105 -5.97 -8.45 5.14
C ILE A 105 -5.72 -9.38 3.95
N VAL A 106 -6.76 -9.61 3.16
CA VAL A 106 -6.72 -10.50 1.98
C VAL A 106 -6.82 -9.73 0.67
N LYS A 107 -7.54 -8.61 0.68
CA LYS A 107 -7.78 -7.77 -0.50
C LYS A 107 -7.40 -6.34 -0.19
N VAL A 108 -6.79 -5.68 -1.16
CA VAL A 108 -6.37 -4.29 -1.06
C VAL A 108 -6.66 -3.53 -2.35
N ILE A 109 -6.87 -2.23 -2.24
CA ILE A 109 -6.97 -1.29 -3.37
C ILE A 109 -5.73 -0.42 -3.37
N PHE A 110 -5.18 -0.18 -4.56
CA PHE A 110 -4.09 0.78 -4.73
C PHE A 110 -4.59 2.20 -4.48
N GLN A 111 -3.99 2.89 -3.51
CA GLN A 111 -4.34 4.26 -3.13
C GLN A 111 -3.40 5.27 -3.78
N GLY A 112 -2.12 4.93 -3.93
CA GLY A 112 -1.15 5.80 -4.56
C GLY A 112 0.28 5.28 -4.52
N LEU A 113 1.13 5.96 -5.28
CA LEU A 113 2.57 5.78 -5.33
C LEU A 113 3.21 7.11 -4.97
N SER A 114 4.22 7.06 -4.09
CA SER A 114 5.09 8.21 -3.81
C SER A 114 6.54 7.78 -4.00
N SER A 115 7.35 8.65 -4.59
CA SER A 115 8.77 8.42 -4.77
C SER A 115 9.60 9.54 -4.13
N PHE A 116 10.81 9.19 -3.72
CA PHE A 116 11.76 10.09 -3.08
C PHE A 116 13.18 9.75 -3.56
N GLU A 117 13.91 10.76 -4.00
CA GLU A 117 15.33 10.65 -4.37
C GLU A 117 16.14 11.70 -3.62
N THR A 118 17.43 11.40 -3.46
CA THR A 118 18.42 12.35 -2.97
C THR A 118 19.49 12.58 -4.03
N ASN A 119 20.31 13.62 -3.85
CA ASN A 119 21.46 13.85 -4.72
C ASN A 119 22.71 13.05 -4.32
N ARG A 120 22.60 12.14 -3.33
CA ARG A 120 23.73 11.43 -2.74
C ARG A 120 24.00 10.10 -3.42
N ASP A 121 22.93 9.42 -3.80
CA ASP A 121 22.91 8.12 -4.44
C ASP A 121 22.01 8.16 -5.67
N ASN A 122 22.40 7.45 -6.72
CA ASN A 122 21.59 7.33 -7.94
C ASN A 122 20.48 6.28 -7.72
N THR A 123 19.71 6.43 -6.66
CA THR A 123 18.69 5.48 -6.22
C THR A 123 17.39 6.20 -5.93
N LEU A 124 16.27 5.51 -6.11
CA LEU A 124 14.95 6.06 -5.86
C LEU A 124 14.21 5.20 -4.85
N GLU A 125 13.83 5.78 -3.72
CA GLU A 125 12.94 5.16 -2.76
C GLU A 125 11.50 5.31 -3.25
N VAL A 126 10.75 4.22 -3.30
CA VAL A 126 9.35 4.22 -3.72
C VAL A 126 8.49 3.57 -2.65
N SER A 127 7.38 4.21 -2.32
CA SER A 127 6.35 3.69 -1.42
C SER A 127 5.05 3.51 -2.18
N LEU A 128 4.55 2.29 -2.18
CA LEU A 128 3.24 1.90 -2.70
C LEU A 128 2.27 1.83 -1.54
N THR A 129 1.21 2.62 -1.59
CA THR A 129 0.19 2.66 -0.54
C THR A 129 -1.08 1.97 -1.02
N PHE A 130 -1.58 1.07 -0.18
CA PHE A 130 -2.80 0.32 -0.41
C PHE A 130 -3.74 0.45 0.79
N GLU A 131 -5.04 0.39 0.53
CA GLU A 131 -6.08 0.35 1.55
C GLU A 131 -6.74 -1.03 1.57
N GLU A 132 -7.03 -1.54 2.77
CA GLU A 132 -7.79 -2.78 2.95
C GLU A 132 -9.16 -2.67 2.26
N PHE A 133 -9.43 -3.61 1.35
CA PHE A 133 -10.73 -3.68 0.70
C PHE A 133 -11.61 -4.75 1.35
N LYS A 134 -12.66 -4.28 2.02
CA LYS A 134 -13.75 -5.13 2.49
C LYS A 134 -14.92 -5.00 1.52
N ALA A 135 -15.26 -6.09 0.83
CA ALA A 135 -16.49 -6.11 0.04
C ALA A 135 -17.68 -5.93 0.99
N ALA A 136 -18.62 -5.04 0.65
CA ALA A 136 -19.84 -4.86 1.43
C ALA A 136 -20.70 -6.14 1.31
N GLY A 137 -20.59 -7.05 2.28
CA GLY A 137 -21.44 -8.25 2.34
C GLY A 137 -20.91 -9.36 3.25
N TYR A 138 -21.57 -9.49 4.40
CA TYR A 138 -21.52 -10.57 5.40
C TYR A 138 -20.31 -10.62 6.34
N SER A 139 -20.45 -9.90 7.46
CA SER A 139 -20.08 -10.46 8.76
C SER A 139 -20.80 -11.81 8.92
N VAL A 140 -20.03 -12.89 9.10
CA VAL A 140 -20.51 -14.12 9.75
C VAL A 140 -20.40 -13.97 11.25
#